data_AF-A0AAD5QYY2-F1
#
_entry.id   AF-A0AAD5QYY2-F1
#
_cell.length_a   1.000
_cell.length_b   1.000
_cell.length_c   1.000
_cell.angle_alpha   90.00
_cell.angle_beta   90.00
_cell.angle_gamma   90.00
#
_symmetry.space_group_name_H-M   'P 1'
#
loop_
_entity.id
_entity.type
_entity.pdbx_description
1 polymer ?
#
loop_
_entity_poly.entity_id
_entity_poly.type
_entity_poly.pdbx_seq_one_letter_code
_entity_poly.pdbx_strand_id
1 'polypeptide(L)' 'MDLLQKFYETTLDALKDAKNERLWFKTNTKLGKLYFDMREFHKLEENIEAAEEFLQD' A
#
# COMPACT_ATOMS: atom_id res chain seq x y z
N MET A 1 -15.53 4.32 1.66
CA MET A 1 -14.12 4.38 2.07
C MET A 1 -14.07 4.06 3.55
N ASP A 2 -13.51 2.90 3.88
CA ASP A 2 -13.24 2.50 5.27
C ASP A 2 -12.13 3.41 5.85
N LEU A 3 -12.26 3.82 7.11
CA LEU A 3 -11.29 4.67 7.79
C LEU A 3 -9.87 4.06 7.73
N LEU A 4 -9.78 2.74 7.85
CA LEU A 4 -8.51 2.03 7.84
C LEU A 4 -7.85 2.04 6.46
N GLN A 5 -8.64 1.94 5.39
CA GLN A 5 -8.14 2.05 4.01
C GLN A 5 -7.52 3.44 3.80
N LYS A 6 -8.29 4.50 4.10
CA LYS A 6 -7.83 5.88 3.93
C LYS A 6 -6.58 6.18 4.77
N PHE A 7 -6.50 5.62 5.98
CA PHE A 7 -5.32 5.75 6.84
C PHE A 7 -4.08 5.17 6.16
N TYR A 8 -4.16 3.96 5.58
CA TYR A 8 -3.02 3.35 4.90
C TYR A 8 -2.63 4.09 3.62
N GLU A 9 -3.60 4.50 2.79
CA GLU A 9 -3.33 5.28 1.56
C GLU A 9 -2.59 6.59 1.89
N THR A 10 -3.13 7.39 2.84
CA THR A 10 -2.48 8.65 3.25
C THR A 10 -1.11 8.42 3.89
N THR A 11 -0.95 7.33 4.64
CA THR A 11 0.35 6.98 5.26
C THR A 11 1.38 6.59 4.19
N LEU A 12 0.98 5.87 3.14
CA LEU A 12 1.89 5.49 2.05
C LEU A 12 2.43 6.70 1.32
N ASP A 13 1.59 7.70 1.02
CA ASP A 13 2.02 8.95 0.39
C ASP A 13 3.08 9.66 1.25
N ALA A 14 2.80 9.83 2.55
CA ALA A 14 3.74 10.46 3.47
C ALA A 14 5.07 9.69 3.61
N LEU A 15 5.03 8.35 3.54
CA LEU A 15 6.23 7.52 3.64
C LEU A 15 7.08 7.54 2.36
N LYS A 16 6.44 7.70 1.19
CA LYS A 16 7.13 7.89 -0.09
C LYS A 16 7.92 9.21 -0.07
N ASP A 17 7.29 10.29 0.37
CA ASP A 17 7.95 11.60 0.54
C ASP A 17 9.10 11.56 1.57
N ALA A 18 8.91 10.82 2.66
CA ALA A 18 9.91 10.65 3.70
C ALA A 18 11.05 9.69 3.32
N LYS A 19 11.00 9.05 2.14
CA LYS A 19 11.94 7.99 1.71
C LYS A 19 12.09 6.87 2.74
N ASN A 20 11.01 6.55 3.46
CA ASN A 20 11.03 5.51 4.49
C ASN A 20 10.59 4.17 3.90
N GLU A 21 11.47 3.62 3.07
CA GLU A 21 11.23 2.42 2.25
C GLU A 21 10.73 1.23 3.05
N ARG A 22 11.40 0.97 4.18
CA ARG A 22 11.07 -0.16 5.06
C ARG A 22 9.66 -0.07 5.63
N LEU A 23 9.24 1.12 6.06
CA LEU A 23 7.91 1.31 6.62
C LEU A 23 6.86 1.41 5.52
N TRP A 24 7.20 1.99 4.37
CA TRP A 24 6.35 2.05 3.19
C TRP A 24 5.96 0.63 2.77
N PHE A 25 6.94 -0.26 2.59
CA PHE A 25 6.71 -1.65 2.18
C PHE A 25 5.80 -2.40 3.17
N LYS A 26 6.06 -2.28 4.49
CA LYS A 26 5.21 -2.88 5.53
C LYS A 26 3.78 -2.36 5.49
N THR A 27 3.59 -1.09 5.17
CA THR A 27 2.27 -0.45 5.11
C THR A 27 1.52 -0.90 3.85
N ASN A 28 2.22 -0.97 2.72
CA ASN A 28 1.69 -1.47 1.45
C ASN A 28 1.20 -2.92 1.63
N THR A 29 2.01 -3.82 2.19
CA THR A 29 1.57 -5.21 2.44
C THR A 29 0.31 -5.31 3.33
N LYS A 30 0.17 -4.42 4.33
CA LYS A 30 -1.04 -4.39 5.17
C LYS A 30 -2.27 -3.92 4.40
N LEU A 31 -2.11 -2.94 3.53
CA LEU A 31 -3.17 -2.45 2.65
C LEU A 31 -3.56 -3.52 1.62
N GLY A 32 -2.59 -4.19 1.00
CA GLY A 32 -2.84 -5.35 0.13
C GLY A 32 -3.64 -6.45 0.83
N LYS A 33 -3.27 -6.84 2.06
CA LYS A 33 -4.06 -7.81 2.84
C LYS A 33 -5.49 -7.34 3.07
N LEU A 34 -5.69 -6.05 3.38
CA LEU A 34 -7.03 -5.48 3.57
C LEU A 34 -7.86 -5.60 2.29
N TYR A 35 -7.29 -5.27 1.13
CA TYR A 35 -7.97 -5.43 -0.17
C TYR A 35 -8.30 -6.89 -0.47
N PHE A 36 -7.39 -7.81 -0.17
CA PHE A 36 -7.65 -9.24 -0.30
C PHE A 36 -8.83 -9.69 0.57
N ASP A 37 -8.86 -9.31 1.85
CA ASP A 37 -9.92 -9.68 2.80
C ASP A 37 -11.29 -9.11 2.37
N MET A 38 -11.31 -7.92 1.77
CA MET A 38 -12.51 -7.26 1.24
C MET A 38 -12.90 -7.74 -0.17
N ARG A 39 -12.11 -8.62 -0.80
CA ARG A 39 -12.26 -9.08 -2.20
C ARG A 39 -12.19 -7.95 -3.23
N GLU A 40 -11.47 -6.87 -2.91
CA GLU A 40 -11.20 -5.75 -3.82
C GLU A 40 -9.94 -6.04 -4.67
N PHE A 41 -10.01 -7.06 -5.51
CA PHE A 41 -8.82 -7.58 -6.22
C PHE A 41 -8.17 -6.58 -7.19
N HIS A 42 -8.95 -5.68 -7.78
CA HIS A 42 -8.40 -4.65 -8.64
C HIS A 42 -7.45 -3.70 -7.88
N LYS A 43 -7.83 -3.30 -6.67
CA LYS A 43 -6.96 -2.47 -5.82
C LYS A 43 -5.78 -3.24 -5.25
N LEU A 44 -5.94 -4.56 -5.04
CA LEU A 44 -4.83 -5.42 -4.65
C LEU A 44 -3.78 -5.49 -5.76
N GLU A 45 -4.21 -5.64 -7.02
CA GLU A 45 -3.32 -5.64 -8.19
C GLU A 45 -2.51 -4.34 -8.26
N GLU A 46 -3.15 -3.18 -8.16
CA GLU A 46 -2.47 -1.87 -8.09
C GLU A 46 -1.44 -1.80 -6.94
N ASN A 47 -1.76 -2.40 -5.79
CA ASN A 47 -0.87 -2.41 -4.63
C ASN A 47 0.39 -3.25 -4.86
N ILE A 48 0.24 -4.38 -5.57
CA ILE A 48 1.34 -5.28 -5.95
C ILE A 48 2.21 -4.61 -7.02
N GLU A 49 1.60 -4.03 -8.06
CA GLU A 49 2.33 -3.30 -9.11
C GLU A 49 3.19 -2.17 -8.51
N ALA A 50 2.62 -1.38 -7.59
CA ALA A 50 3.36 -0.34 -6.90
C ALA A 50 4.52 -0.90 -6.06
N ALA A 51 4.38 -2.09 -5.47
CA ALA A 51 5.45 -2.73 -4.72
C ALA A 51 6.54 -3.30 -5.64
N GLU A 52 6.19 -3.77 -6.84
CA GLU A 52 7.14 -4.23 -7.85
C GLU A 52 7.97 -3.06 -8.41
N GLU A 53 7.33 -1.95 -8.76
CA GLU A 53 8.01 -0.72 -9.18
C GLU A 53 8.99 -0.25 -8.10
N PHE A 54 8.54 -0.24 -6.84
CA PHE A 54 9.36 0.17 -5.70
C PHE A 54 10.61 -0.69 -5.48
N LEU A 55 10.61 -1.96 -5.85
CA LEU A 55 11.77 -2.86 -5.70
C LEU A 55 12.77 -2.78 -6.87
N GLN A 56 12.40 -2.09 -7.95
CA GLN A 56 13.26 -1.90 -9.13
C GLN A 56 14.06 -0.59 -9.09
N ASP A 57 13.67 0.35 -8.22
CA ASP A 57 14.37 1.60 -7.91
C ASP A 57 15.51 1.42 -6.89
#